data_AF-A0A7R9VRT9-F1
#
_entry.id   AF-A0A7R9VRT9-F1
#
_cell.length_a   1.000
_cell.length_b   1.000
_cell.length_c   1.000
_cell.angle_alpha   90.00
_cell.angle_beta   90.00
_cell.angle_gamma   90.00
#
_symmetry.space_group_name_H-M   'P 1'
#
loop_
_entity.id
_entity.type
_entity.pdbx_description
1 polymer ?
#
loop_
_entity_poly.entity_id
_entity_poly.type
_entity_poly.pdbx_seq_one_letter_code
_entity_poly.pdbx_strand_id
1 'polypeptide(L)'
;DLVKEFMNGYYGVRNYLTCPMPLPLVQLGRVFVIFFVFTLPFALLSPTLNLAYGQMILLTFLMTYGYMGMELLFVEIYDPFAEEPNDLPLTEESRAAGEDIFLSLMQTDGRDAADRLKKHFAVGEFPMSVEDIYYEQVKAHGPVFDCFCNRGAKETDPLV
;
A
#
# COMPACT_ATOMS: atom_id res chain seq x y z
N ASP A 1 -15.33 12.48 14.80
CA ASP A 1 -13.93 12.87 15.07
C ASP A 1 -12.99 12.43 13.93
N LEU A 2 -13.23 12.91 12.71
CA LEU A 2 -12.47 12.52 11.50
C LEU A 2 -10.96 12.83 11.62
N VAL A 3 -10.63 13.98 12.20
CA VAL A 3 -9.24 14.41 12.41
C VAL A 3 -8.50 13.44 13.33
N LYS A 4 -9.17 12.85 14.33
CA LYS A 4 -8.54 11.88 15.23
C LYS A 4 -8.22 10.57 14.51
N GLU A 5 -9.13 10.12 13.63
CA GLU A 5 -8.94 8.91 12.83
C GLU A 5 -7.79 9.06 11.84
N PHE A 6 -7.75 10.18 11.10
CA PHE A 6 -6.64 10.50 10.21
C PHE A 6 -5.29 10.57 10.96
N MET A 7 -5.26 11.29 12.09
CA MET A 7 -4.05 11.39 12.90
C MET A 7 -3.59 10.03 13.44
N ASN A 8 -4.53 9.17 13.85
CA ASN A 8 -4.19 7.82 14.32
C ASN A 8 -3.55 7.00 13.20
N GLY A 9 -4.09 7.04 11.99
CA GLY A 9 -3.48 6.39 10.81
C GLY A 9 -2.08 6.92 10.51
N TYR A 10 -1.91 8.25 10.48
CA TYR A 10 -0.62 8.89 10.24
C TYR A 10 0.45 8.50 11.26
N TYR A 11 0.11 8.54 12.56
CA TYR A 11 1.04 8.11 13.61
C TYR A 11 1.33 6.61 13.56
N GLY A 12 0.38 5.78 13.14
CA GLY A 12 0.58 4.35 12.94
C GLY A 12 1.68 4.06 11.91
N VAL A 13 1.57 4.66 10.72
CA VAL A 13 2.59 4.51 9.65
C VAL A 13 3.92 5.09 10.10
N ARG A 14 3.92 6.27 10.73
CA ARG A 14 5.16 6.90 11.22
C ARG A 14 5.87 6.03 12.24
N ASN A 15 5.14 5.44 13.19
CA ASN A 15 5.72 4.57 14.20
C ASN A 15 6.38 3.34 13.56
N TYR A 16 5.73 2.74 12.57
CA TYR A 16 6.29 1.61 11.82
C TYR A 16 7.61 1.98 11.12
N LEU A 17 7.63 3.09 10.37
CA LEU A 17 8.83 3.57 9.68
C LEU A 17 10.00 3.89 10.65
N THR A 18 9.68 4.41 11.84
CA THR A 18 10.71 4.77 12.83
C THR A 18 11.19 3.60 13.68
N CYS A 19 10.51 2.45 13.64
CA CYS A 19 10.81 1.29 14.47
C CYS A 19 11.20 0.09 13.59
N PRO A 20 12.33 0.14 12.87
CA PRO A 20 12.82 -1.02 12.14
C PRO A 20 13.16 -2.14 13.13
N MET A 21 13.09 -3.39 12.68
CA MET A 21 13.47 -4.50 13.53
C MET A 21 14.94 -4.38 13.94
N PRO A 22 15.26 -4.71 15.21
CA PRO A 22 16.62 -4.58 15.70
C PRO A 22 17.56 -5.49 14.88
N LEU A 23 18.62 -4.88 14.32
CA LEU A 23 19.62 -5.57 13.50
C LEU A 23 20.11 -6.89 14.10
N PRO A 24 20.42 -7.00 15.41
CA PRO A 24 20.88 -8.25 15.99
C PRO A 24 19.87 -9.40 15.88
N LEU A 25 18.56 -9.10 15.89
CA LEU A 25 17.51 -10.10 15.76
C LEU A 25 17.50 -10.70 14.34
N VAL A 26 17.56 -9.84 13.32
CA VAL A 26 17.62 -10.26 11.90
C VAL A 26 18.91 -11.04 11.63
N GLN A 27 20.04 -10.56 12.16
CA GLN A 27 21.32 -11.25 12.03
C GLN A 27 21.32 -12.64 12.69
N LEU A 28 20.79 -12.74 13.91
CA LEU A 28 20.70 -14.01 14.63
C LEU A 28 19.79 -15.00 13.90
N GLY A 29 18.63 -14.54 13.40
CA GLY A 29 17.70 -15.36 12.62
C GLY A 29 18.36 -15.95 11.37
N ARG A 30 19.04 -15.10 10.58
CA ARG A 30 19.73 -15.54 9.36
C ARG A 30 20.85 -16.54 9.66
N VAL A 31 21.68 -16.28 10.67
CA VAL A 31 22.76 -17.20 11.06
C VAL A 31 22.19 -18.53 11.53
N PHE A 32 21.08 -18.52 12.27
CA PHE A 32 20.42 -19.74 12.72
C PHE A 32 19.88 -20.58 11.56
N VAL A 33 19.21 -19.97 10.58
CA VAL A 33 18.70 -20.67 9.39
C VAL A 33 19.84 -21.28 8.59
N ILE A 34 20.91 -20.51 8.35
CA ILE A 34 22.10 -21.00 7.65
C ILE A 34 22.71 -22.19 8.40
N PHE A 35 22.92 -22.06 9.72
CA PHE A 35 23.47 -23.14 10.54
C PHE A 35 22.58 -24.39 10.52
N PHE A 36 21.26 -24.22 10.57
CA PHE A 36 20.31 -25.32 10.50
C PHE A 36 20.39 -26.07 9.15
N VAL A 37 20.35 -25.35 8.04
CA VAL A 37 20.44 -25.92 6.69
C VAL A 37 21.78 -26.65 6.48
N PHE A 38 22.89 -26.11 6.98
CA PHE A 38 24.20 -26.75 6.90
C PHE A 38 24.34 -27.99 7.79
N THR A 39 23.70 -28.02 8.95
CA THR A 39 23.76 -29.17 9.87
C THR A 39 22.78 -30.29 9.53
N LEU A 40 21.72 -29.96 8.78
CA LEU A 40 20.68 -30.90 8.33
C LEU A 40 21.21 -32.15 7.59
N PRO A 41 22.09 -32.07 6.57
CA PRO A 41 22.60 -33.27 5.89
C PRO A 41 23.36 -34.22 6.83
N PHE A 42 24.06 -33.68 7.84
CA PHE A 42 24.76 -34.51 8.83
C PHE A 42 23.78 -35.21 9.77
N ALA A 43 22.67 -34.55 10.14
CA ALA A 43 21.62 -35.17 10.93
C ALA A 43 20.91 -36.32 10.17
N LEU A 44 20.72 -36.16 8.85
CA LEU A 44 20.08 -37.18 8.02
C LEU A 44 20.97 -38.41 7.77
N LEU A 45 22.30 -38.28 7.87
CA LEU A 45 23.24 -39.41 7.74
C LEU A 45 23.20 -40.38 8.94
N SER A 46 22.44 -40.07 9.98
CA SER A 46 22.35 -40.92 11.17
C SER A 46 21.83 -42.34 10.84
N PRO A 47 22.50 -43.41 11.33
CA PRO A 47 22.08 -44.79 11.08
C PRO A 47 20.71 -45.14 11.72
N THR A 48 20.20 -44.29 12.61
CA THR A 48 18.88 -44.46 13.25
C THR A 48 17.72 -44.32 12.27
N LEU A 49 17.92 -43.60 11.17
CA LEU A 49 16.87 -43.18 10.24
C LEU A 49 16.63 -44.20 9.12
N ASN A 50 17.58 -45.12 8.85
CA ASN A 50 17.48 -46.19 7.85
C ASN A 50 16.93 -45.74 6.48
N LEU A 51 17.23 -44.51 6.07
CA LEU A 51 16.81 -43.98 4.76
C LEU A 51 17.78 -44.42 3.66
N ALA A 52 17.25 -44.60 2.46
CA ALA A 52 18.09 -44.75 1.27
C ALA A 52 18.75 -43.41 0.91
N TYR A 53 19.98 -43.44 0.37
CA TYR A 53 20.70 -42.23 -0.03
C TYR A 53 19.91 -41.29 -0.93
N GLY A 54 19.10 -41.83 -1.86
CA GLY A 54 18.23 -41.03 -2.73
C GLY A 54 17.16 -40.24 -1.96
N GLN A 55 16.60 -40.82 -0.90
CA GLN A 55 15.62 -40.14 -0.04
C GLN A 55 16.28 -39.04 0.80
N MET A 56 17.51 -39.28 1.27
CA MET A 56 18.28 -38.28 2.03
C MET A 56 18.60 -37.05 1.18
N ILE A 57 19.01 -37.24 -0.08
CA ILE A 57 19.30 -36.15 -1.01
C ILE A 57 18.03 -35.33 -1.29
N LEU A 58 16.91 -36.01 -1.57
CA LEU A 58 15.63 -35.35 -1.84
C LEU A 58 15.14 -34.54 -0.63
N LEU A 59 15.21 -35.11 0.58
CA LEU A 59 14.82 -34.41 1.80
C LEU A 59 15.73 -33.21 2.09
N THR A 60 17.04 -33.36 1.90
CA THR A 60 17.99 -32.24 2.08
C THR A 60 17.70 -31.11 1.11
N PHE A 61 17.43 -31.44 -0.16
CA PHE A 61 17.06 -30.45 -1.18
C PHE A 61 15.74 -29.74 -0.83
N LEU A 62 14.70 -30.50 -0.48
CA LEU A 62 13.39 -29.95 -0.14
C LEU A 62 13.46 -29.03 1.08
N MET A 63 14.16 -29.46 2.14
CA MET A 63 14.34 -28.65 3.34
C MET A 63 15.14 -27.38 3.05
N THR A 64 16.26 -27.49 2.32
CA THR A 64 17.07 -26.32 1.94
C THR A 64 16.26 -25.33 1.13
N TYR A 65 15.50 -25.80 0.13
CA TYR A 65 14.64 -24.96 -0.68
C TYR A 65 13.56 -24.27 0.17
N GLY A 66 12.93 -25.01 1.10
CA GLY A 66 11.93 -24.45 2.01
C GLY A 66 12.50 -23.36 2.92
N TYR A 67 13.58 -23.65 3.66
CA TYR A 67 14.14 -22.71 4.62
C TYR A 67 14.82 -21.49 3.96
N MET A 68 15.53 -21.68 2.84
CA MET A 68 16.12 -20.56 2.11
C MET A 68 15.06 -19.72 1.39
N GLY A 69 14.01 -20.36 0.86
CA GLY A 69 12.86 -19.66 0.28
C GLY A 69 12.11 -18.81 1.32
N MET A 70 11.93 -19.33 2.52
CA MET A 70 11.33 -18.58 3.63
C MET A 70 12.17 -17.36 4.03
N GLU A 71 13.50 -17.49 4.08
CA GLU A 71 14.39 -16.34 4.36
C GLU A 71 14.31 -15.27 3.27
N LEU A 72 14.19 -15.67 1.99
CA LEU A 72 13.99 -14.72 0.89
C LEU A 72 12.65 -13.99 1.04
N LEU A 73 11.55 -14.71 1.29
CA LEU A 73 10.23 -14.10 1.51
C LEU A 73 10.24 -13.12 2.69
N PHE A 74 10.99 -13.43 3.75
CA PHE A 74 11.12 -12.54 4.89
C PHE A 74 11.81 -11.22 4.52
N VAL A 75 12.81 -11.26 3.64
CA VAL A 75 13.48 -10.05 3.14
C VAL A 75 12.53 -9.22 2.28
N GLU A 76 11.80 -9.85 1.37
CA GLU A 76 10.86 -9.17 0.45
C GLU A 76 9.70 -8.50 1.22
N ILE A 77 9.18 -9.13 2.28
CA ILE A 77 8.06 -8.58 3.06
C ILE A 77 8.54 -7.55 4.11
N TYR A 78 9.86 -7.44 4.32
CA TYR A 78 10.41 -6.63 5.41
C TYR A 78 10.12 -5.13 5.25
N ASP A 79 10.19 -4.61 4.03
CA ASP A 79 9.96 -3.20 3.73
C ASP A 79 8.93 -3.04 2.59
N PRO A 80 7.62 -3.06 2.90
CA PRO A 80 6.56 -3.01 1.90
C PRO A 80 6.37 -1.62 1.26
N PHE A 81 7.16 -0.63 1.69
CA PHE A 81 7.05 0.76 1.24
C PHE A 81 8.23 1.18 0.35
N ALA A 82 9.09 0.23 -0.03
CA ALA A 82 10.15 0.46 -1.00
C ALA A 82 9.59 0.52 -2.45
N GLU A 83 10.47 0.49 -3.44
CA GLU A 83 10.14 0.58 -4.88
C GLU A 83 10.41 -0.74 -5.63
N GLU A 84 10.13 -1.89 -4.99
CA GLU A 84 10.24 -3.21 -5.60
C GLU A 84 8.89 -3.66 -6.21
N PRO A 85 8.89 -4.60 -7.17
CA PRO A 85 7.67 -5.01 -7.88
C PRO A 85 6.57 -5.63 -6.99
N ASN A 86 6.93 -6.10 -5.80
CA ASN A 86 6.03 -6.74 -4.83
C ASN A 86 5.67 -5.84 -3.65
N ASP A 87 6.04 -4.55 -3.72
CA ASP A 87 5.72 -3.56 -2.70
C ASP A 87 4.33 -2.92 -2.90
N LEU A 88 3.90 -2.14 -1.91
CA LEU A 88 2.63 -1.43 -1.97
C LEU A 88 2.70 -0.29 -3.01
N PRO A 89 1.70 -0.15 -3.90
CA PRO A 89 1.69 0.89 -4.93
C PRO A 89 1.29 2.26 -4.35
N LEU A 90 2.14 2.84 -3.49
CA LEU A 90 1.88 4.09 -2.78
C LEU A 90 1.54 5.27 -3.70
N THR A 91 2.18 5.33 -4.87
CA THR A 91 1.90 6.38 -5.87
C THR A 91 0.47 6.29 -6.40
N GLU A 92 -0.01 5.09 -6.69
CA GLU A 92 -1.38 4.88 -7.19
C GLU A 92 -2.41 5.10 -6.08
N GLU A 93 -2.13 4.63 -4.86
CA GLU A 93 -3.01 4.84 -3.71
C GLU A 93 -3.12 6.33 -3.34
N SER A 94 -2.00 7.07 -3.37
CA SER A 94 -2.02 8.52 -3.12
C SER A 94 -2.75 9.28 -4.23
N ARG A 95 -2.65 8.81 -5.48
CA ARG A 95 -3.40 9.36 -6.61
C ARG A 95 -4.90 9.12 -6.43
N ALA A 96 -5.32 7.90 -6.12
CA ALA A 96 -6.72 7.56 -5.87
C ALA A 96 -7.31 8.38 -4.71
N ALA A 97 -6.57 8.52 -3.59
CA ALA A 97 -7.00 9.37 -2.48
C ALA A 97 -7.16 10.85 -2.87
N GLY A 98 -6.26 11.37 -3.71
CA GLY A 98 -6.36 12.73 -4.25
C GLY A 98 -7.59 12.93 -5.13
N GLU A 99 -7.90 11.94 -5.98
CA GLU A 99 -9.10 11.93 -6.84
C GLU A 99 -10.39 11.94 -6.00
N ASP A 100 -10.45 11.12 -4.94
CA ASP A 100 -11.61 11.06 -4.04
C ASP A 100 -11.83 12.37 -3.28
N ILE A 101 -10.76 13.01 -2.80
CA ILE A 101 -10.84 14.34 -2.16
C ILE A 101 -11.38 15.36 -3.15
N PHE A 102 -10.89 15.33 -4.39
CA PHE A 102 -11.32 16.26 -5.44
C PHE A 102 -12.81 16.08 -5.78
N LEU A 103 -13.26 14.84 -5.99
CA LEU A 103 -14.66 14.53 -6.27
C LEU A 103 -15.58 14.93 -5.10
N SER A 104 -15.17 14.62 -3.86
CA SER A 104 -15.93 14.98 -2.65
C SER A 104 -16.06 16.50 -2.48
N LEU A 105 -14.99 17.24 -2.78
CA LEU A 105 -15.00 18.70 -2.72
C LEU A 105 -15.92 19.30 -3.80
N MET A 106 -15.90 18.76 -5.02
CA MET A 106 -16.81 19.19 -6.10
C MET A 106 -18.28 18.98 -5.74
N GLN A 107 -18.60 17.88 -5.06
CA GLN A 107 -19.98 17.58 -4.64
C GLN A 107 -20.45 18.47 -3.49
N THR A 108 -19.56 18.82 -2.56
CA THR A 108 -19.92 19.54 -1.32
C THR A 108 -19.84 21.07 -1.48
N ASP A 109 -18.72 21.58 -1.99
CA ASP A 109 -18.39 23.01 -2.02
C ASP A 109 -18.48 23.63 -3.44
N GLY A 110 -18.70 22.80 -4.46
CA GLY A 110 -18.83 23.22 -5.85
C GLY A 110 -17.50 23.41 -6.60
N ARG A 111 -17.60 23.79 -7.88
CA ARG A 111 -16.49 23.78 -8.83
C ARG A 111 -15.38 24.79 -8.50
N ASP A 112 -15.75 25.96 -7.97
CA ASP A 112 -14.80 27.02 -7.65
C ASP A 112 -13.81 26.61 -6.54
N ALA A 113 -14.25 25.77 -5.61
CA ALA A 113 -13.39 25.24 -4.55
C ALA A 113 -12.39 24.21 -5.09
N ALA A 114 -12.85 23.34 -5.99
CA ALA A 114 -12.04 22.33 -6.65
C ALA A 114 -10.96 22.97 -7.54
N ASP A 115 -11.30 24.03 -8.27
CA ASP A 115 -10.34 24.76 -9.11
C ASP A 115 -9.27 25.48 -8.29
N ARG A 116 -9.58 25.95 -7.07
CA ARG A 116 -8.57 26.49 -6.13
C ARG A 116 -7.60 25.40 -5.67
N LEU A 117 -8.11 24.20 -5.37
CA LEU A 117 -7.29 23.07 -4.96
C LEU A 117 -6.35 22.61 -6.08
N LYS A 118 -6.87 22.50 -7.32
CA LYS A 118 -6.09 22.14 -8.51
C LYS A 118 -4.89 23.08 -8.73
N LYS A 119 -5.07 24.39 -8.51
CA LYS A 119 -3.99 25.40 -8.62
C LYS A 119 -2.85 25.17 -7.62
N HIS A 120 -3.14 24.64 -6.43
CA HIS A 120 -2.12 24.35 -5.42
C HIS A 120 -1.36 23.05 -5.72
N PHE A 121 -2.01 22.06 -6.34
CA PHE A 121 -1.37 20.80 -6.71
C PHE A 121 -0.55 20.88 -8.00
N ALA A 122 -0.87 21.79 -8.93
CA ALA A 122 -0.11 21.99 -10.18
C ALA A 122 1.36 22.48 -9.98
N VAL A 123 1.76 22.79 -8.74
CA VAL A 123 3.11 23.27 -8.38
C VAL A 123 4.00 22.13 -7.84
N GLY A 124 3.42 20.98 -7.48
CA GLY A 124 4.16 19.78 -7.07
C GLY A 124 4.09 18.70 -8.14
N GLU A 125 5.10 17.83 -8.22
CA GLU A 125 5.20 16.65 -9.09
C GLU A 125 4.13 15.59 -8.80
N PHE A 126 2.86 15.94 -8.91
CA PHE A 126 1.76 14.99 -9.01
C PHE A 126 0.99 15.32 -10.29
N PRO A 127 1.13 14.51 -11.36
CA PRO A 127 0.31 14.64 -12.54
C PRO A 127 -1.10 14.12 -12.20
N MET A 128 -1.84 14.88 -11.41
CA MET A 128 -3.26 14.65 -11.22
C MET A 128 -3.94 15.14 -12.51
N SER A 129 -4.09 14.27 -13.52
CA SER A 129 -4.84 14.60 -14.74
C SER A 129 -6.34 14.58 -14.46
N VAL A 130 -6.78 15.56 -13.67
CA VAL A 130 -8.19 15.85 -13.33
C VAL A 130 -9.06 15.97 -14.60
N GLU A 131 -8.46 16.36 -15.74
CA GLU A 131 -9.15 16.39 -17.02
C GLU A 131 -9.64 15.00 -17.48
N ASP A 132 -8.87 13.92 -17.31
CA ASP A 132 -9.24 12.61 -17.91
C ASP A 132 -10.38 11.91 -17.15
N ILE A 133 -10.45 12.09 -15.83
CA ILE A 133 -11.43 11.44 -14.95
C ILE A 133 -12.81 12.12 -15.05
N TYR A 134 -12.85 13.44 -15.14
CA TYR A 134 -14.11 14.17 -15.36
C TYR A 134 -14.72 13.76 -16.71
N TYR A 135 -13.90 13.58 -17.74
CA TYR A 135 -14.38 13.13 -19.05
C TYR A 135 -14.83 11.65 -19.04
N GLU A 136 -14.16 10.73 -18.35
CA GLU A 136 -14.61 9.33 -18.25
C GLU A 136 -15.88 9.17 -17.40
N GLN A 137 -15.99 9.81 -16.23
CA GLN A 137 -17.20 9.71 -15.40
C GLN A 137 -18.42 10.36 -16.07
N VAL A 138 -18.26 11.52 -16.71
CA VAL A 138 -19.35 12.18 -17.46
C VAL A 138 -19.76 11.36 -18.69
N LYS A 139 -18.81 10.65 -19.32
CA LYS A 139 -19.08 9.76 -20.47
C LYS A 139 -19.74 8.44 -20.07
N ALA A 140 -19.44 7.92 -18.88
CA ALA A 140 -20.01 6.67 -18.36
C ALA A 140 -21.39 6.85 -17.72
N HIS A 141 -21.66 7.96 -17.03
CA HIS A 141 -22.86 8.13 -16.19
C HIS A 141 -23.70 9.37 -16.52
N GLY A 142 -23.32 10.14 -17.55
CA GLY A 142 -23.97 11.40 -17.90
C GLY A 142 -23.67 12.53 -16.89
N PRO A 143 -24.05 13.77 -17.18
CA PRO A 143 -23.86 14.88 -16.26
C PRO A 143 -24.77 14.71 -15.03
N VAL A 144 -24.18 14.43 -13.86
CA VAL A 144 -24.89 14.37 -12.57
C VAL A 144 -25.31 15.77 -12.07
N PHE A 145 -24.93 16.83 -12.81
CA PHE A 145 -24.99 18.23 -12.35
C PHE A 145 -26.33 18.95 -12.44
N ASP A 146 -27.45 18.31 -12.82
CA ASP A 146 -28.68 19.05 -13.11
C ASP A 146 -29.74 19.12 -11.98
N CYS A 147 -29.49 18.59 -10.78
CA CYS A 147 -30.57 18.48 -9.77
C CYS A 147 -30.44 19.21 -8.44
N PHE A 148 -29.31 19.84 -8.08
CA PHE A 148 -29.18 20.43 -6.73
C PHE A 148 -28.86 21.93 -6.64
N CYS A 149 -28.24 22.56 -7.65
CA CYS A 149 -27.94 24.00 -7.58
C CYS A 149 -29.15 24.92 -7.83
N ASN A 150 -30.27 24.43 -8.36
CA ASN A 150 -31.41 25.28 -8.75
C ASN A 150 -32.58 25.30 -7.74
N ARG A 151 -32.41 24.72 -6.54
CA ARG A 151 -33.45 24.66 -5.50
C ARG A 151 -33.24 25.56 -4.27
N GLY A 152 -32.23 26.43 -4.28
CA GLY A 152 -31.89 27.28 -3.12
C GLY A 152 -31.89 28.80 -3.35
N ALA A 153 -32.23 29.30 -4.55
CA ALA A 153 -31.98 30.70 -4.89
C ALA A 153 -33.17 31.44 -5.54
N LYS A 154 -34.40 31.27 -5.05
CA LYS A 154 -35.51 32.21 -5.31
C LYS A 154 -36.56 32.19 -4.21
N GLU A 155 -36.30 32.83 -3.07
CA GLU A 155 -37.36 33.45 -2.26
C GLU A 155 -36.76 34.48 -1.29
N THR A 156 -36.62 35.72 -1.76
CA THR A 156 -36.86 36.96 -1.00
C THR A 156 -36.63 38.13 -1.95
N ASP A 157 -37.70 38.72 -2.48
CA ASP A 157 -37.69 40.14 -2.86
C ASP A 157 -38.76 40.85 -2.03
N PRO A 158 -38.41 41.95 -1.31
CA PRO A 158 -39.35 42.75 -0.55
C PRO A 158 -39.96 43.86 -1.42
N LEU A 159 -41.21 44.22 -1.10
CA LEU A 159 -41.79 45.56 -1.25
C LEU A 159 -41.63 46.27 -2.61
N VAL A 160 -42.65 46.18 -3.46
CA VAL A 160 -43.55 47.28 -3.94
C VAL A 160 -44.55 46.69 -4.93
#